data_AF-A0A165X8C5-F1
#
_entry.id   AF-A0A165X8C5-F1
#
_cell.length_a   1.000
_cell.length_b   1.000
_cell.length_c   1.000
_cell.angle_alpha   90.00
_cell.angle_beta   90.00
_cell.angle_gamma   90.00
#
_symmetry.space_group_name_H-M   'P 1'
#
loop_
_entity.id
_entity.type
_entity.pdbx_description
1 polymer ?
#
loop_
_entity_poly.entity_id
_entity_poly.type
_entity_poly.pdbx_seq_one_letter_code
_entity_poly.pdbx_strand_id
1 'polypeptide(L)'
;TGMRLSTATQKSLYNAIMSKSAPKPRKATQANIEPIRNAAFRSNGGYPSEKEIWASTRKKVLHRKEQEFLFKVMHNAYKVGTYWSKLDPARYPDLYERRNCAMCGAYPESMEHILTQCPSPGQSELWDEAKKLWAKKGKGPWPEGNLLGVALAAGVIQFKKPNGKRDLGSERFFQVLGITTLISIWRLRCLSTIGRESEGREPGTPNTPEHVRRYWWKAMTARLELDQALTHPRLNEHALPRQVVLDTWSKVITYNSLPEGKDWI
;
A
#
# COMPACT_ATOMS: atom_id res chain seq x y z
N THR A 1 26.40 -17.98 25.43
CA THR A 1 25.22 -17.58 26.22
C THR A 1 24.31 -18.77 26.38
N GLY A 2 24.13 -19.27 27.61
CA GLY A 2 23.19 -20.36 27.93
C GLY A 2 21.86 -19.80 28.41
N MET A 3 20.75 -20.45 28.06
CA MET A 3 19.41 -20.13 28.55
C MET A 3 18.80 -21.41 29.11
N ARG A 4 18.22 -21.34 30.32
CA ARG A 4 17.54 -22.48 30.92
C ARG A 4 16.22 -22.71 30.17
N LEU A 5 16.04 -23.88 29.57
CA LEU A 5 14.87 -24.18 28.71
C LEU A 5 13.54 -24.03 29.47
N SER A 6 13.53 -24.35 30.76
CA SER A 6 12.33 -24.24 31.61
C SER A 6 11.82 -22.81 31.81
N THR A 7 12.66 -21.80 31.56
CA THR A 7 12.29 -20.37 31.65
C THR A 7 12.28 -19.69 30.28
N ALA A 8 12.52 -20.46 29.21
CA ALA A 8 12.63 -19.93 27.88
C ALA A 8 11.25 -19.70 27.27
N THR A 9 11.05 -18.54 26.66
CA THR A 9 9.87 -18.22 25.86
C THR A 9 10.21 -18.38 24.38
N GLN A 10 9.20 -18.56 23.52
CA GLN A 10 9.42 -18.53 22.07
C GLN A 10 10.16 -17.26 21.63
N LYS A 11 9.85 -16.11 22.25
CA LYS A 11 10.52 -14.83 21.99
C LYS A 11 12.01 -14.86 22.38
N SER A 12 12.34 -15.37 23.56
CA SER A 12 13.72 -15.42 24.03
C SER A 12 14.55 -16.43 23.25
N LEU A 13 13.97 -17.59 22.89
CA LEU A 13 14.60 -18.58 22.00
C LEU A 13 14.82 -18.02 20.60
N TYR A 14 13.80 -17.37 20.02
CA TYR A 14 13.90 -16.74 18.71
C TYR A 14 15.02 -15.69 18.69
N ASN A 15 15.08 -14.81 19.69
CA ASN A 15 16.15 -13.81 19.81
C ASN A 15 17.53 -14.47 19.92
N ALA A 16 17.66 -15.55 20.68
CA ALA A 16 18.92 -16.29 20.82
C ALA A 16 19.36 -16.99 19.53
N ILE A 17 18.40 -17.48 18.72
CA ILE A 17 18.68 -18.04 17.39
C ILE A 17 19.13 -16.92 16.45
N MET A 18 18.39 -15.81 16.42
CA MET A 18 18.70 -14.66 15.56
C MET A 18 20.04 -14.01 15.90
N SER A 19 20.46 -14.02 17.18
CA SER A 19 21.78 -13.52 17.58
C SER A 19 22.93 -14.42 17.16
N LYS A 20 22.68 -15.72 16.92
CA LYS A 20 23.69 -16.68 16.46
C LYS A 20 23.84 -16.70 14.94
N SER A 21 22.80 -16.34 14.20
CA SER A 21 22.82 -16.32 12.74
C SER A 21 21.88 -15.24 12.22
N ALA A 22 22.43 -14.06 11.95
CA ALA A 22 21.70 -13.03 11.24
C ALA A 22 21.34 -13.54 9.82
N PRO A 23 20.06 -13.47 9.40
CA PRO A 23 19.69 -13.87 8.05
C PRO A 23 20.46 -13.03 7.02
N LYS A 24 20.96 -13.68 5.96
CA LYS A 24 21.62 -12.96 4.86
C LYS A 24 20.63 -11.99 4.22
N PRO A 25 21.02 -10.71 3.99
CA PRO A 25 20.17 -9.76 3.29
C PRO A 25 19.77 -10.30 1.91
N ARG A 26 18.48 -10.22 1.58
CA ARG A 26 17.98 -10.60 0.26
C ARG A 26 18.17 -9.43 -0.70
N LYS A 27 18.98 -9.61 -1.75
CA LYS A 27 19.27 -8.57 -2.77
C LYS A 27 18.00 -7.90 -3.31
N ALA A 28 16.97 -8.68 -3.64
CA ALA A 28 15.69 -8.14 -4.14
C ALA A 28 14.96 -7.26 -3.12
N THR A 29 15.01 -7.61 -1.83
CA THR A 29 14.42 -6.78 -0.77
C THR A 29 15.19 -5.47 -0.61
N GLN A 30 16.51 -5.52 -0.68
CA GLN A 30 17.36 -4.32 -0.62
C GLN A 30 17.10 -3.38 -1.80
N ALA A 31 17.00 -3.93 -3.02
CA ALA A 31 16.63 -3.17 -4.21
C ALA A 31 15.26 -2.47 -4.08
N ASN A 32 14.29 -3.10 -3.39
CA ASN A 32 12.97 -2.50 -3.15
C ASN A 32 12.95 -1.49 -1.98
N ILE A 33 13.87 -1.59 -1.03
CA ILE A 33 14.00 -0.64 0.10
C ILE A 33 14.60 0.68 -0.37
N GLU A 34 15.51 0.66 -1.33
CA GLU A 34 16.26 1.84 -1.76
C GLU A 34 15.36 2.96 -2.33
N PRO A 35 14.39 2.70 -3.23
CA PRO A 35 13.42 3.72 -3.65
C PRO A 35 12.59 4.30 -2.50
N ILE A 36 12.28 3.52 -1.47
CA ILE A 36 11.53 3.95 -0.29
C ILE A 36 12.37 4.92 0.54
N ARG A 37 13.63 4.57 0.79
CA ARG A 37 14.61 5.40 1.49
C ARG A 37 14.80 6.74 0.76
N ASN A 38 14.97 6.69 -0.56
CA ASN A 38 15.13 7.88 -1.39
C ASN A 38 13.89 8.79 -1.40
N ALA A 39 12.69 8.23 -1.49
CA ALA A 39 11.45 9.00 -1.43
C ALA A 39 11.26 9.69 -0.06
N ALA A 40 11.57 8.98 1.02
CA ALA A 40 11.52 9.54 2.37
C ALA A 40 12.59 10.62 2.59
N PHE A 41 13.81 10.44 2.05
CA PHE A 41 14.86 11.46 2.10
C PHE A 41 14.44 12.74 1.39
N ARG A 42 13.89 12.63 0.17
CA ARG A 42 13.40 13.80 -0.59
C ARG A 42 12.31 14.57 0.16
N SER A 43 11.45 13.85 0.87
CA SER A 43 10.34 14.47 1.62
C SER A 43 10.75 15.03 2.97
N ASN A 44 11.63 14.32 3.70
CA ASN A 44 11.92 14.59 5.11
C ASN A 44 13.31 15.23 5.34
N GLY A 45 14.20 15.20 4.34
CA GLY A 45 15.60 15.60 4.46
C GLY A 45 16.51 14.56 5.11
N GLY A 46 16.03 13.34 5.37
CA GLY A 46 16.77 12.28 6.06
C GLY A 46 16.32 10.88 5.67
N TYR A 47 17.26 9.94 5.66
CA TYR A 47 16.97 8.55 5.34
C TYR A 47 16.38 7.83 6.56
N PRO A 48 15.18 7.22 6.46
CA PRO A 48 14.69 6.36 7.51
C PRO A 48 15.54 5.10 7.59
N SER A 49 15.71 4.53 8.79
CA SER A 49 16.27 3.20 8.95
C SER A 49 15.35 2.12 8.35
N GLU A 50 15.89 0.96 7.97
CA GLU A 50 15.05 -0.16 7.54
C GLU A 50 14.02 -0.55 8.62
N LYS A 51 14.41 -0.46 9.89
CA LYS A 51 13.54 -0.76 11.02
C LYS A 51 12.31 0.16 11.03
N GLU A 52 12.49 1.46 10.76
CA GLU A 52 11.38 2.42 10.67
C GLU A 52 10.47 2.12 9.47
N ILE A 53 11.05 1.78 8.32
CA ILE A 53 10.29 1.39 7.13
C ILE A 53 9.43 0.16 7.47
N TRP A 54 10.01 -0.91 8.01
CA TRP A 54 9.28 -2.12 8.37
C TRP A 54 8.24 -1.87 9.46
N ALA A 55 8.54 -1.05 10.46
CA ALA A 55 7.57 -0.66 11.49
C ALA A 55 6.38 0.08 10.89
N SER A 56 6.61 0.92 9.87
CA SER A 56 5.54 1.67 9.21
C SER A 56 4.52 0.79 8.48
N THR A 57 4.95 -0.37 7.97
CA THR A 57 4.07 -1.38 7.34
C THR A 57 3.13 -2.06 8.32
N ARG A 58 3.34 -1.92 9.63
CA ARG A 58 2.56 -2.55 10.71
C ARG A 58 1.72 -1.57 11.51
N LYS A 59 1.62 -0.31 11.06
CA LYS A 59 0.80 0.72 11.71
C LYS A 59 -0.67 0.31 11.74
N LYS A 60 -1.38 0.67 12.82
CA LYS A 60 -2.81 0.35 13.03
C LYS A 60 -3.75 0.90 11.96
N VAL A 61 -3.34 1.95 11.24
CA VAL A 61 -4.10 2.47 10.08
C VAL A 61 -4.21 1.43 8.96
N LEU A 62 -3.30 0.47 8.87
CA LEU A 62 -3.31 -0.57 7.85
C LEU A 62 -4.00 -1.84 8.35
N HIS A 63 -4.92 -2.36 7.55
CA HIS A 63 -5.56 -3.65 7.79
C HIS A 63 -4.56 -4.79 7.58
N ARG A 64 -4.81 -5.93 8.24
CA ARG A 64 -3.91 -7.08 8.18
C ARG A 64 -3.53 -7.51 6.76
N LYS A 65 -4.51 -7.54 5.85
CA LYS A 65 -4.29 -7.87 4.42
C LYS A 65 -3.45 -6.82 3.68
N GLU A 66 -3.53 -5.56 4.08
CA GLU A 66 -2.72 -4.47 3.52
C GLU A 66 -1.27 -4.56 4.02
N GLN A 67 -1.08 -4.85 5.32
CA GLN A 67 0.25 -5.11 5.89
C GLN A 67 0.93 -6.30 5.20
N GLU A 68 0.18 -7.39 4.98
CA GLU A 68 0.67 -8.56 4.26
C GLU A 68 1.02 -8.23 2.81
N PHE A 69 0.17 -7.46 2.13
CA PHE A 69 0.45 -6.98 0.77
C PHE A 69 1.76 -6.21 0.72
N LEU A 70 1.96 -5.21 1.59
CA LEU A 70 3.19 -4.41 1.61
C LEU A 70 4.43 -5.26 1.88
N PHE A 71 4.34 -6.16 2.86
CA PHE A 71 5.41 -7.10 3.15
C PHE A 71 5.77 -7.93 1.90
N LYS A 72 4.78 -8.45 1.19
CA LYS A 72 4.99 -9.26 -0.02
C LYS A 72 5.55 -8.43 -1.17
N VAL A 73 5.08 -7.20 -1.38
CA VAL A 73 5.63 -6.29 -2.41
C VAL A 73 7.10 -5.99 -2.12
N MET A 74 7.40 -5.54 -0.90
CA MET A 74 8.78 -5.18 -0.52
C MET A 74 9.73 -6.38 -0.56
N HIS A 75 9.26 -7.58 -0.24
CA HIS A 75 10.07 -8.80 -0.33
C HIS A 75 10.13 -9.44 -1.72
N ASN A 76 9.44 -8.89 -2.71
CA ASN A 76 9.28 -9.50 -4.03
C ASN A 76 8.74 -10.94 -3.94
N ALA A 77 7.71 -11.14 -3.12
CA ALA A 77 7.16 -12.45 -2.77
C ALA A 77 5.93 -12.85 -3.61
N TYR A 78 5.45 -11.96 -4.50
CA TYR A 78 4.37 -12.28 -5.43
C TYR A 78 4.89 -13.10 -6.61
N LYS A 79 4.06 -14.03 -7.08
CA LYS A 79 4.34 -14.83 -8.29
C LYS A 79 4.01 -14.00 -9.54
N VAL A 80 4.96 -13.18 -9.97
CA VAL A 80 4.90 -12.37 -11.19
C VAL A 80 6.23 -12.48 -11.92
N GLY A 81 6.22 -12.26 -13.24
CA GLY A 81 7.44 -12.07 -14.01
C GLY A 81 8.55 -13.08 -13.78
N THR A 82 9.61 -12.61 -13.11
CA THR A 82 10.81 -13.38 -12.73
C THR A 82 10.51 -14.68 -12.00
N TYR A 83 9.38 -14.81 -11.31
CA TYR A 83 8.97 -16.09 -10.74
C TYR A 83 8.63 -17.10 -11.84
N TRP A 84 7.80 -16.69 -12.80
CA TRP A 84 7.32 -17.53 -13.90
C TRP A 84 8.40 -17.78 -14.96
N SER A 85 9.34 -16.84 -15.14
CA SER A 85 10.45 -16.98 -16.09
C SER A 85 11.44 -18.10 -15.73
N LYS A 86 11.35 -18.68 -14.53
CA LYS A 86 12.17 -19.81 -14.09
C LYS A 86 11.56 -21.16 -14.46
N LEU A 87 10.31 -21.18 -14.93
CA LEU A 87 9.67 -22.40 -15.35
C LEU A 87 10.19 -22.84 -16.72
N ASP A 88 10.21 -24.15 -16.93
CA ASP A 88 10.51 -24.74 -18.22
C ASP A 88 9.32 -24.54 -19.19
N PRO A 89 9.50 -23.79 -20.30
CA PRO A 89 8.42 -23.56 -21.27
C PRO A 89 7.92 -24.84 -21.95
N ALA A 90 8.77 -25.87 -22.09
CA ALA A 90 8.35 -27.13 -22.70
C ALA A 90 7.37 -27.91 -21.81
N ARG A 91 7.47 -27.72 -20.49
CA ARG A 91 6.63 -28.43 -19.51
C ARG A 91 5.43 -27.62 -19.03
N TYR A 92 5.56 -26.29 -18.97
CA TYR A 92 4.51 -25.41 -18.44
C TYR A 92 4.30 -24.16 -19.31
N PRO A 93 3.92 -24.32 -20.59
CA PRO A 93 3.84 -23.21 -21.54
C PRO A 93 2.93 -22.08 -21.04
N ASP A 94 1.71 -22.39 -20.59
CA ASP A 94 0.74 -21.38 -20.13
C ASP A 94 1.20 -20.60 -18.89
N LEU A 95 1.95 -21.24 -17.99
CA LEU A 95 2.49 -20.57 -16.80
C LEU A 95 3.71 -19.74 -17.14
N TYR A 96 4.55 -20.21 -18.06
CA TYR A 96 5.71 -19.47 -18.55
C TYR A 96 5.31 -18.17 -19.26
N GLU A 97 4.19 -18.15 -19.99
CA GLU A 97 3.65 -16.93 -20.61
C GLU A 97 3.30 -15.83 -19.59
N ARG A 98 3.00 -16.19 -18.33
CA ARG A 98 2.77 -15.22 -17.24
C ARG A 98 4.02 -14.46 -16.78
N ARG A 99 5.18 -14.76 -17.37
CA ARG A 99 6.41 -13.97 -17.16
C ARG A 99 6.29 -12.56 -17.75
N ASN A 100 5.44 -12.39 -18.74
CA ASN A 100 5.23 -11.11 -19.40
C ASN A 100 3.88 -10.51 -19.02
N CYS A 101 3.75 -9.20 -19.18
CA CYS A 101 2.49 -8.52 -18.99
C CYS A 101 1.56 -8.84 -20.17
N ALA A 102 0.40 -9.43 -19.88
CA ALA A 102 -0.59 -9.78 -20.91
C ALA A 102 -1.03 -8.58 -21.77
N MET A 103 -1.01 -7.37 -21.22
CA MET A 103 -1.39 -6.15 -21.93
C MET A 103 -0.24 -5.51 -22.71
N CYS A 104 1.00 -5.69 -22.26
CA CYS A 104 2.18 -5.13 -22.92
C CYS A 104 2.88 -6.13 -23.85
N GLY A 105 2.29 -7.32 -24.04
CA GLY A 105 2.87 -8.39 -24.84
C GLY A 105 4.17 -8.90 -24.22
N ALA A 106 5.31 -8.65 -24.87
CA ALA A 106 6.60 -9.22 -24.51
C ALA A 106 7.30 -8.56 -23.31
N TYR A 107 6.73 -7.51 -22.71
CA TYR A 107 7.37 -6.81 -21.60
C TYR A 107 7.37 -7.67 -20.31
N PRO A 108 8.52 -7.93 -19.67
CA PRO A 108 8.59 -8.71 -18.43
C PRO A 108 7.79 -8.05 -17.31
N GLU A 109 6.87 -8.79 -16.70
CA GLU A 109 6.02 -8.23 -15.66
C GLU A 109 6.78 -8.09 -14.33
N SER A 110 6.56 -7.02 -13.59
CA SER A 110 7.11 -6.84 -12.23
C SER A 110 6.11 -6.11 -11.35
N MET A 111 6.30 -6.13 -10.02
CA MET A 111 5.45 -5.34 -9.13
C MET A 111 5.51 -3.85 -9.46
N GLU A 112 6.69 -3.33 -9.82
CA GLU A 112 6.83 -1.93 -10.23
C GLU A 112 6.11 -1.67 -11.56
N HIS A 113 6.27 -2.56 -12.53
CA HIS A 113 5.55 -2.44 -13.79
C HIS A 113 4.03 -2.38 -13.56
N ILE A 114 3.48 -3.37 -12.86
CA ILE A 114 2.03 -3.47 -12.59
C ILE A 114 1.50 -2.25 -11.86
N LEU A 115 2.22 -1.78 -10.83
CA LEU A 115 1.71 -0.77 -9.92
C LEU A 115 1.93 0.66 -10.43
N THR A 116 2.98 0.92 -11.21
CA THR A 116 3.40 2.30 -11.53
C THR A 116 3.70 2.59 -13.00
N GLN A 117 3.84 1.58 -13.88
CA GLN A 117 4.33 1.80 -15.25
C GLN A 117 3.46 1.18 -16.35
N CYS A 118 2.59 0.24 -16.00
CA CYS A 118 1.79 -0.49 -16.99
C CYS A 118 0.81 0.46 -17.70
N PRO A 119 0.81 0.53 -19.05
CA PRO A 119 -0.10 1.36 -19.82
C PRO A 119 -1.54 0.80 -19.88
N SER A 120 -1.79 -0.38 -19.29
CA SER A 120 -3.12 -0.97 -19.27
C SER A 120 -4.11 -0.03 -18.56
N PRO A 121 -5.36 0.09 -19.07
CA PRO A 121 -6.38 0.88 -18.41
C PRO A 121 -6.53 0.50 -16.93
N GLY A 122 -6.47 1.53 -16.09
CA GLY A 122 -6.72 1.51 -14.67
C GLY A 122 -5.54 1.95 -13.82
N GLN A 123 -4.30 1.68 -14.22
CA GLN A 123 -3.14 2.03 -13.41
C GLN A 123 -2.97 3.56 -13.33
N SER A 124 -2.90 4.24 -14.47
CA SER A 124 -2.65 5.67 -14.55
C SER A 124 -3.84 6.47 -14.04
N GLU A 125 -5.06 6.04 -14.37
CA GLU A 125 -6.31 6.67 -13.95
C GLU A 125 -6.45 6.69 -12.43
N LEU A 126 -6.09 5.59 -11.75
CA LEU A 126 -6.14 5.55 -10.29
C LEU A 126 -5.05 6.40 -9.63
N TRP A 127 -3.87 6.49 -10.21
CA TRP A 127 -2.87 7.43 -9.72
C TRP A 127 -3.28 8.87 -9.92
N ASP A 128 -3.95 9.19 -11.02
CA ASP A 128 -4.43 10.54 -11.27
C ASP A 128 -5.56 10.92 -10.31
N GLU A 129 -6.50 10.01 -10.03
CA GLU A 129 -7.51 10.19 -8.98
C GLU A 129 -6.87 10.37 -7.60
N ALA A 130 -5.87 9.56 -7.26
CA ALA A 130 -5.14 9.69 -6.00
C ALA A 130 -4.41 11.04 -5.88
N LYS A 131 -3.71 11.48 -6.93
CA LYS A 131 -3.03 12.78 -6.98
C LYS A 131 -4.02 13.94 -6.86
N LYS A 132 -5.16 13.88 -7.55
CA LYS A 132 -6.24 14.87 -7.44
C LYS A 132 -6.77 14.95 -6.01
N LEU A 133 -7.01 13.82 -5.36
CA LEU A 133 -7.53 13.78 -4.00
C LEU A 133 -6.49 14.29 -2.98
N TRP A 134 -5.20 14.00 -3.21
CA TRP A 134 -4.10 14.56 -2.43
C TRP A 134 -3.99 16.08 -2.59
N ALA A 135 -4.11 16.60 -3.81
CA ALA A 135 -4.15 18.04 -4.06
C ALA A 135 -5.35 18.69 -3.35
N LYS A 136 -6.54 18.07 -3.41
CA LYS A 136 -7.75 18.51 -2.69
C LYS A 136 -7.55 18.56 -1.17
N LYS A 137 -6.72 17.70 -0.59
CA LYS A 137 -6.34 17.75 0.84
C LYS A 137 -5.62 19.06 1.20
N GLY A 138 -5.09 19.79 0.21
CA GLY A 138 -4.39 21.06 0.39
C GLY A 138 -2.90 20.88 0.71
N LYS A 139 -2.30 19.79 0.22
CA LYS A 139 -0.87 19.49 0.40
C LYS A 139 -0.02 19.69 -0.85
N GLY A 140 -0.62 20.20 -1.92
CA GLY A 140 0.07 20.48 -3.17
C GLY A 140 0.27 19.22 -4.03
N PRO A 141 1.34 19.15 -4.82
CA PRO A 141 1.60 18.00 -5.68
C PRO A 141 1.89 16.74 -4.85
N TRP A 142 1.73 15.59 -5.51
CA TRP A 142 2.18 14.32 -4.95
C TRP A 142 3.71 14.36 -4.74
N PRO A 143 4.24 13.78 -3.64
CA PRO A 143 5.67 13.82 -3.37
C PRO A 143 6.52 13.28 -4.53
N GLU A 144 7.63 13.96 -4.79
CA GLU A 144 8.53 13.62 -5.90
C GLU A 144 9.30 12.32 -5.67
N GLY A 145 9.67 11.67 -6.78
CA GLY A 145 10.53 10.49 -6.79
C GLY A 145 9.88 9.30 -7.48
N ASN A 146 10.48 8.12 -7.29
CA ASN A 146 9.93 6.87 -7.80
C ASN A 146 8.54 6.63 -7.20
N LEU A 147 7.50 6.53 -8.04
CA LEU A 147 6.11 6.47 -7.59
C LEU A 147 5.83 5.29 -6.65
N LEU A 148 6.44 4.13 -6.90
CA LEU A 148 6.27 2.95 -6.05
C LEU A 148 6.98 3.17 -4.71
N GLY A 149 8.21 3.68 -4.76
CA GLY A 149 8.99 4.06 -3.58
C GLY A 149 8.25 5.07 -2.70
N VAL A 150 7.66 6.12 -3.29
CA VAL A 150 6.87 7.14 -2.58
C VAL A 150 5.64 6.51 -1.91
N ALA A 151 4.90 5.67 -2.63
CA ALA A 151 3.70 5.02 -2.09
C ALA A 151 4.03 4.04 -0.95
N LEU A 152 5.10 3.26 -1.09
CA LEU A 152 5.60 2.36 -0.04
C LEU A 152 6.21 3.14 1.14
N ALA A 153 6.75 4.33 0.91
CA ALA A 153 7.26 5.25 1.93
C ALA A 153 6.15 6.04 2.65
N ALA A 154 4.88 5.91 2.25
CA ALA A 154 3.80 6.71 2.80
C ALA A 154 3.65 6.59 4.34
N GLY A 155 4.09 5.47 4.91
CA GLY A 155 4.13 5.28 6.36
C GLY A 155 5.27 6.00 7.10
N VAL A 156 6.28 6.52 6.41
CA VAL A 156 7.45 7.22 7.00
C VAL A 156 7.63 8.65 6.50
N ILE A 157 6.98 9.03 5.40
CA ILE A 157 6.94 10.42 4.92
C ILE A 157 6.22 11.30 5.95
N GLN A 158 6.81 12.45 6.23
CA GLN A 158 6.28 13.41 7.18
C GLN A 158 5.78 14.65 6.46
N PHE A 159 4.67 15.20 6.93
CA PHE A 159 4.12 16.46 6.43
C PHE A 159 4.06 17.49 7.54
N LYS A 160 4.15 18.76 7.17
CA LYS A 160 4.05 19.88 8.11
C LYS A 160 2.77 20.68 7.90
N LYS A 161 2.27 21.25 8.98
CA LYS A 161 1.25 22.31 9.01
C LYS A 161 1.93 23.67 8.76
N PRO A 162 1.17 24.73 8.43
CA PRO A 162 1.75 26.07 8.25
C PRO A 162 2.54 26.58 9.46
N ASN A 163 2.18 26.16 10.67
CA ASN A 163 2.89 26.49 11.91
C ASN A 163 4.16 25.64 12.15
N GLY A 164 4.63 24.88 11.15
CA GLY A 164 5.82 24.04 11.23
C GLY A 164 5.66 22.72 11.99
N LYS A 165 4.55 22.51 12.72
CA LYS A 165 4.28 21.26 13.43
C LYS A 165 3.92 20.14 12.46
N ARG A 166 4.15 18.90 12.90
CA ARG A 166 3.83 17.69 12.13
C ARG A 166 2.32 17.56 11.87
N ASP A 167 1.95 17.17 10.65
CA ASP A 167 0.56 17.00 10.19
C ASP A 167 0.18 15.52 10.14
N LEU A 168 -0.10 14.95 11.32
CA LEU A 168 -0.41 13.54 11.48
C LEU A 168 -1.65 13.10 10.68
N GLY A 169 -2.65 13.96 10.53
CA GLY A 169 -3.86 13.69 9.75
C GLY A 169 -3.54 13.51 8.27
N SER A 170 -2.72 14.41 7.71
CA SER A 170 -2.31 14.32 6.31
C SER A 170 -1.39 13.15 6.04
N GLU A 171 -0.49 12.81 6.96
CA GLU A 171 0.34 11.61 6.87
C GLU A 171 -0.49 10.32 6.90
N ARG A 172 -1.46 10.24 7.83
CA ARG A 172 -2.38 9.10 7.90
C ARG A 172 -3.20 8.98 6.61
N PHE A 173 -3.72 10.10 6.11
CA PHE A 173 -4.47 10.13 4.86
C PHE A 173 -3.62 9.71 3.66
N PHE A 174 -2.39 10.22 3.55
CA PHE A 174 -1.45 9.86 2.50
C PHE A 174 -1.15 8.36 2.50
N GLN A 175 -0.97 7.78 3.68
CA GLN A 175 -0.79 6.33 3.83
C GLN A 175 -2.02 5.54 3.38
N VAL A 176 -3.23 5.92 3.80
CA VAL A 176 -4.46 5.27 3.34
C VAL A 176 -4.61 5.37 1.82
N LEU A 177 -4.41 6.56 1.28
CA LEU A 177 -4.57 6.88 -0.13
C LEU A 177 -3.59 6.08 -1.01
N GLY A 178 -2.30 6.15 -0.70
CA GLY A 178 -1.27 5.44 -1.46
C GLY A 178 -1.46 3.92 -1.41
N ILE A 179 -1.69 3.35 -0.23
CA ILE A 179 -1.80 1.89 -0.09
C ILE A 179 -3.10 1.36 -0.69
N THR A 180 -4.23 2.07 -0.53
CA THR A 180 -5.50 1.69 -1.17
C THR A 180 -5.38 1.71 -2.69
N THR A 181 -4.66 2.69 -3.23
CA THR A 181 -4.38 2.80 -4.67
C THR A 181 -3.56 1.62 -5.18
N LEU A 182 -2.43 1.30 -4.53
CA LEU A 182 -1.60 0.14 -4.90
C LEU A 182 -2.38 -1.17 -4.89
N ILE A 183 -3.16 -1.41 -3.83
CA ILE A 183 -3.94 -2.64 -3.70
C ILE A 183 -5.07 -2.71 -4.73
N SER A 184 -5.71 -1.58 -5.05
CA SER A 184 -6.75 -1.54 -6.07
C SER A 184 -6.18 -1.88 -7.45
N ILE A 185 -5.04 -1.28 -7.82
CA ILE A 185 -4.34 -1.57 -9.08
C ILE A 185 -3.96 -3.06 -9.13
N TRP A 186 -3.34 -3.59 -8.08
CA TRP A 186 -2.99 -5.01 -8.00
C TRP A 186 -4.21 -5.93 -8.18
N ARG A 187 -5.32 -5.64 -7.51
CA ARG A 187 -6.54 -6.44 -7.59
C ARG A 187 -7.18 -6.36 -8.98
N LEU A 188 -7.26 -5.17 -9.56
CA LEU A 188 -7.78 -4.98 -10.92
C LEU A 188 -6.92 -5.71 -11.95
N ARG A 189 -5.59 -5.71 -11.77
CA ARG A 189 -4.69 -6.54 -12.58
C ARG A 189 -4.99 -8.03 -12.39
N CYS A 190 -5.10 -8.52 -11.15
CA CYS A 190 -5.44 -9.92 -10.89
C CYS A 190 -6.79 -10.32 -11.51
N LEU A 191 -7.82 -9.48 -11.38
CA LEU A 191 -9.14 -9.71 -11.98
C LEU A 191 -9.03 -9.79 -13.51
N SER A 192 -8.28 -8.88 -14.13
CA SER A 192 -8.10 -8.87 -15.59
C SER A 192 -7.28 -10.06 -16.07
N THR A 193 -6.18 -10.42 -15.40
CA THR A 193 -5.29 -11.51 -15.86
C THR A 193 -5.81 -12.91 -15.53
N ILE A 194 -6.34 -13.12 -14.31
CA ILE A 194 -6.68 -14.45 -13.79
C ILE A 194 -8.19 -14.70 -13.85
N GLY A 195 -8.99 -13.64 -14.00
CA GLY A 195 -10.44 -13.74 -13.87
C GLY A 195 -10.88 -13.95 -12.42
N ARG A 196 -12.19 -13.87 -12.22
CA ARG A 196 -12.86 -14.24 -10.97
C ARG A 196 -14.32 -14.54 -11.27
N GLU A 197 -14.67 -15.82 -11.24
CA GLU A 197 -16.02 -16.31 -11.53
C GLU A 197 -17.08 -15.66 -10.63
N SER A 198 -16.79 -15.50 -9.33
CA SER A 198 -17.70 -14.82 -8.39
C SER A 198 -17.99 -13.35 -8.74
N GLU A 199 -17.20 -12.75 -9.63
CA GLU A 199 -17.39 -11.39 -10.14
C GLU A 199 -17.78 -11.38 -11.64
N GLY A 200 -18.11 -12.55 -12.22
CA GLY A 200 -18.47 -12.69 -13.63
C GLY A 200 -17.35 -12.28 -14.60
N ARG A 201 -16.09 -12.38 -14.18
CA ARG A 201 -14.91 -11.94 -14.93
C ARG A 201 -14.13 -13.11 -15.46
N GLU A 202 -14.01 -13.21 -16.78
CA GLU A 202 -13.13 -14.19 -17.43
C GLU A 202 -11.66 -13.73 -17.44
N PRO A 203 -10.69 -14.66 -17.39
CA PRO A 203 -9.28 -14.34 -17.57
C PRO A 203 -9.03 -13.61 -18.90
N GLY A 204 -8.17 -12.59 -18.89
CA GLY A 204 -7.86 -11.77 -20.06
C GLY A 204 -8.82 -10.58 -20.27
N THR A 205 -9.94 -10.50 -19.55
CA THR A 205 -10.91 -9.41 -19.74
C THR A 205 -10.30 -8.05 -19.35
N PRO A 206 -10.19 -7.06 -20.26
CA PRO A 206 -9.67 -5.75 -19.93
C PRO A 206 -10.55 -4.99 -18.94
N ASN A 207 -9.96 -4.05 -18.20
CA ASN A 207 -10.72 -3.14 -17.34
C ASN A 207 -11.27 -1.96 -18.15
N THR A 208 -12.51 -1.53 -17.88
CA THR A 208 -13.02 -0.25 -18.40
C THR A 208 -12.70 0.89 -17.44
N PRO A 209 -12.44 2.12 -17.91
CA PRO A 209 -12.16 3.27 -17.05
C PRO A 209 -13.23 3.51 -15.96
N GLU A 210 -14.51 3.32 -16.30
CA GLU A 210 -15.63 3.50 -15.37
C GLU A 210 -15.64 2.43 -14.28
N HIS A 211 -15.32 1.18 -14.63
CA HIS A 211 -15.20 0.10 -13.65
C HIS A 211 -14.03 0.36 -12.70
N VAL A 212 -12.85 0.71 -13.24
CA VAL A 212 -11.66 1.05 -12.45
C VAL A 212 -11.98 2.15 -11.45
N ARG A 213 -12.54 3.27 -11.94
CA ARG A 213 -12.86 4.42 -11.11
C ARG A 213 -13.85 4.06 -10.00
N ARG A 214 -14.95 3.37 -10.32
CA ARG A 214 -15.93 2.91 -9.32
C ARG A 214 -15.33 1.96 -8.30
N TYR A 215 -14.46 1.05 -8.73
CA TYR A 215 -13.80 0.09 -7.84
C TYR A 215 -12.96 0.81 -6.78
N TRP A 216 -12.13 1.77 -7.19
CA TRP A 216 -11.27 2.50 -6.27
C TRP A 216 -12.04 3.46 -5.37
N TRP A 217 -13.03 4.19 -5.89
CA TRP A 217 -13.88 5.05 -5.06
C TRP A 217 -14.68 4.26 -4.03
N LYS A 218 -15.17 3.07 -4.37
CA LYS A 218 -15.79 2.15 -3.41
C LYS A 218 -14.80 1.75 -2.32
N ALA A 219 -13.54 1.44 -2.68
CA ALA A 219 -12.51 1.11 -1.69
C ALA A 219 -12.17 2.30 -0.78
N MET A 220 -12.00 3.50 -1.33
CA MET A 220 -11.74 4.72 -0.56
C MET A 220 -12.91 5.11 0.36
N THR A 221 -14.15 4.94 -0.12
CA THR A 221 -15.35 5.19 0.70
C THR A 221 -15.44 4.20 1.85
N ALA A 222 -15.18 2.91 1.61
CA ALA A 222 -15.15 1.91 2.67
C ALA A 222 -14.08 2.20 3.73
N ARG A 223 -12.95 2.83 3.35
CA ARG A 223 -11.93 3.29 4.32
C ARG A 223 -12.44 4.41 5.21
N LEU A 224 -13.21 5.34 4.66
CA LEU A 224 -13.84 6.43 5.40
C LEU A 224 -14.93 5.90 6.35
N GLU A 225 -15.84 5.09 5.84
CA GLU A 225 -16.95 4.50 6.60
C GLU A 225 -16.44 3.67 7.79
N LEU A 226 -15.37 2.91 7.58
CA LEU A 226 -14.75 2.17 8.67
C LEU A 226 -14.15 3.10 9.73
N ASP A 227 -13.46 4.16 9.33
CA ASP A 227 -12.91 5.13 10.28
C ASP A 227 -14.02 5.81 11.09
N GLN A 228 -15.16 6.16 10.46
CA GLN A 228 -16.35 6.66 11.14
C GLN A 228 -16.94 5.62 12.10
N ALA A 229 -17.10 4.37 11.66
CA ALA A 229 -17.62 3.31 12.52
C ALA A 229 -16.72 3.05 13.74
N LEU A 230 -15.41 3.24 13.59
CA LEU A 230 -14.43 3.08 14.66
C LEU A 230 -14.45 4.23 15.69
N THR A 231 -15.16 5.34 15.46
CA THR A 231 -15.33 6.37 16.50
C THR A 231 -16.46 6.06 17.48
N HIS A 232 -17.21 4.99 17.26
CA HIS A 232 -18.40 4.68 18.06
C HIS A 232 -18.05 4.41 19.53
N PRO A 233 -18.73 5.04 20.51
CA PRO A 233 -18.42 4.92 21.95
C PRO A 233 -18.39 3.48 22.49
N ARG A 234 -19.23 2.58 21.94
CA ARG A 234 -19.24 1.13 22.27
C ARG A 234 -17.87 0.43 22.21
N LEU A 235 -16.90 1.01 21.51
CA LEU A 235 -15.55 0.44 21.37
C LEU A 235 -14.62 0.84 22.53
N ASN A 236 -15.07 1.68 23.47
CA ASN A 236 -14.32 2.10 24.67
C ASN A 236 -12.88 2.53 24.33
N GLU A 237 -11.87 1.96 24.98
CA GLU A 237 -10.44 2.26 24.77
C GLU A 237 -9.91 1.87 23.37
N HIS A 238 -10.68 1.11 22.59
CA HIS A 238 -10.37 0.74 21.21
C HIS A 238 -10.98 1.70 20.19
N ALA A 239 -11.82 2.65 20.61
CA ALA A 239 -12.38 3.66 19.73
C ALA A 239 -11.28 4.54 19.12
N LEU A 240 -11.41 4.82 17.82
CA LEU A 240 -10.59 5.79 17.14
C LEU A 240 -11.04 7.20 17.57
N PRO A 241 -10.14 8.09 18.04
CA PRO A 241 -10.56 9.43 18.43
C PRO A 241 -11.16 10.19 17.24
N ARG A 242 -12.33 10.82 17.44
CA ARG A 242 -13.04 11.61 16.42
C ARG A 242 -12.12 12.60 15.70
N GLN A 243 -11.25 13.30 16.45
CA GLN A 243 -10.31 14.27 15.89
C GLN A 243 -9.33 13.63 14.88
N VAL A 244 -8.91 12.37 15.09
CA VAL A 244 -8.01 11.68 14.14
C VAL A 244 -8.71 11.45 12.80
N VAL A 245 -10.00 11.12 12.82
CA VAL A 245 -10.80 10.90 11.62
C VAL A 245 -11.06 12.23 10.91
N LEU A 246 -11.43 13.28 11.66
CA LEU A 246 -11.56 14.64 11.13
C LEU A 246 -10.24 15.12 10.49
N ASP A 247 -9.12 14.99 11.18
CA ASP A 247 -7.81 15.41 10.67
C ASP A 247 -7.42 14.61 9.42
N THR A 248 -7.78 13.33 9.34
CA THR A 248 -7.51 12.47 8.18
C THR A 248 -8.33 12.88 6.96
N TRP A 249 -9.65 13.04 7.08
CA TRP A 249 -10.52 13.11 5.90
C TRP A 249 -11.13 14.48 5.64
N SER A 250 -11.05 15.42 6.57
CA SER A 250 -11.52 16.79 6.31
C SER A 250 -10.83 17.36 5.07
N LYS A 251 -11.57 18.15 4.29
CA LYS A 251 -11.23 18.73 2.98
C LYS A 251 -11.35 17.80 1.77
N VAL A 252 -11.31 16.47 1.95
CA VAL A 252 -11.44 15.55 0.81
C VAL A 252 -12.87 15.04 0.63
N ILE A 253 -13.69 15.08 1.67
CA ILE A 253 -15.11 14.73 1.60
C ILE A 253 -15.93 15.93 1.12
N THR A 254 -16.99 15.65 0.35
CA THR A 254 -17.98 16.63 -0.09
C THR A 254 -19.30 16.32 0.62
N TYR A 255 -19.91 17.33 1.25
CA TYR A 255 -21.24 17.23 1.88
C TYR A 255 -22.22 18.13 1.16
N ASN A 256 -23.46 17.66 0.95
CA ASN A 256 -24.52 18.47 0.37
C ASN A 256 -25.16 19.41 1.41
N SER A 257 -25.18 19.03 2.68
CA SER A 257 -25.50 19.88 3.84
C SER A 257 -25.16 19.14 5.13
N LEU A 258 -24.71 19.87 6.16
CA LEU A 258 -24.54 19.37 7.53
C LEU A 258 -25.39 20.23 8.47
N PRO A 259 -26.07 19.64 9.47
CA PRO A 259 -26.77 20.43 10.50
C PRO A 259 -25.80 21.36 11.24
N GLU A 260 -26.29 22.53 11.65
CA GLU A 260 -25.48 23.51 12.38
C GLU A 260 -24.88 22.89 13.66
N GLY A 261 -23.59 23.11 13.88
CA GLY A 261 -22.84 22.54 15.01
C GLY A 261 -22.55 21.03 14.93
N LYS A 262 -22.97 20.33 13.87
CA LYS A 262 -22.64 18.92 13.64
C LYS A 262 -21.58 18.78 12.57
N ASP A 263 -20.62 17.90 12.81
CA ASP A 263 -19.77 17.39 11.73
C ASP A 263 -20.33 16.06 11.19
N TRP A 264 -19.61 15.49 10.24
CA TRP A 264 -20.01 14.33 9.45
C TRP A 264 -19.66 12.98 10.08
N ILE A 265 -19.19 12.99 11.33
CA ILE A 265 -18.90 11.81 12.15
C ILE A 265 -19.95 11.68 13.25
#